data_AF-A0A7X6NU97-F1
#
_entry.id   AF-A0A7X6NU97-F1
#
_cell.length_a   1.000
_cell.length_b   1.000
_cell.length_c   1.000
_cell.angle_alpha   90.00
_cell.angle_beta   90.00
_cell.angle_gamma   90.00
#
_symmetry.space_group_name_H-M   'P 1'
#
loop_
_entity.id
_entity.type
_entity.pdbx_description
1 polymer ?
#
loop_
_entity_poly.entity_id
_entity_poly.type
_entity_poly.pdbx_seq_one_letter_code
_entity_poly.pdbx_strand_id
1 'polypeptide(L)'
;MPLNGSTSAGEISAIADTAVASNRVLTIPNVLSFLRLVGVPFFFALILLQHDLAAIVLLAVASLTDLLDGQIARRLNQVSKLGEVLDPAADRFYIFATVLGLAIRGIIPWWLVVVLVCRDLTMAALLPSLRARGFTSLPVNFIGKAATFCLLYALPLILLGAGPWVISPAARIIGWAFGIWGAFLYWWAGLIYVRQARQLVKTFPVTKSRTN
;
A
#
# COMPACT_ATOMS: atom_id res chain seq x y z
N MET A 1 -57.03 17.76 10.57
CA MET A 1 -56.05 16.72 10.93
C MET A 1 -54.71 17.16 10.33
N PRO A 2 -53.75 17.68 11.12
CA PRO A 2 -52.57 18.34 10.58
C PRO A 2 -51.46 17.31 10.27
N LEU A 3 -50.77 17.47 9.14
CA LEU A 3 -49.47 16.84 8.88
C LEU A 3 -48.40 17.86 9.25
N ASN A 4 -47.80 17.67 10.41
CA ASN A 4 -46.83 18.57 11.02
C ASN A 4 -45.48 18.45 10.29
N GLY A 5 -45.14 19.47 9.50
CA GLY A 5 -43.86 19.63 8.81
C GLY A 5 -42.80 20.23 9.73
N SER A 6 -42.27 19.42 10.65
CA SER A 6 -41.13 19.80 11.49
C SER A 6 -40.14 18.64 11.64
N THR A 7 -39.61 18.15 10.52
CA THR A 7 -38.33 17.43 10.54
C THR A 7 -37.26 18.48 10.82
N SER A 8 -36.87 18.59 12.09
CA SER A 8 -36.01 19.68 12.55
C SER A 8 -34.65 19.59 11.83
N ALA A 9 -34.07 20.74 11.50
CA ALA A 9 -32.70 20.84 10.98
C ALA A 9 -31.66 20.13 11.88
N GLY A 10 -32.01 19.82 13.14
CA GLY A 10 -31.22 19.02 14.06
C GLY A 10 -31.06 17.55 13.65
N GLU A 11 -32.08 16.91 13.06
CA GLU A 11 -32.01 15.51 12.63
C GLU A 11 -31.11 15.36 11.39
N ILE A 12 -31.12 16.32 10.47
CA ILE A 12 -30.21 16.32 9.31
C ILE A 12 -28.75 16.54 9.76
N SER A 13 -28.50 17.34 10.80
CA SER A 13 -27.16 17.50 11.38
C SER A 13 -26.67 16.21 12.06
N ALA A 14 -27.56 15.50 12.76
CA ALA A 14 -27.24 14.25 13.45
C ALA A 14 -26.92 13.10 12.48
N ILE A 15 -27.52 13.09 11.28
CA ILE A 15 -27.22 12.10 10.24
C ILE A 15 -25.94 12.49 9.47
N ALA A 16 -25.66 13.79 9.28
CA ALA A 16 -24.43 14.27 8.68
C ALA A 16 -23.18 14.05 9.56
N ASP A 17 -23.35 13.97 10.89
CA ASP A 17 -22.27 13.69 11.83
C ASP A 17 -21.85 12.20 11.91
N THR A 18 -22.58 11.29 11.25
CA THR A 18 -22.26 9.84 11.31
C THR A 18 -21.10 9.40 10.41
N ALA A 19 -20.49 10.32 9.65
CA ALA A 19 -19.30 10.05 8.84
C ALA A 19 -18.15 11.04 9.11
N VAL A 20 -18.09 11.60 10.32
CA VAL A 20 -16.92 12.41 10.74
C VAL A 20 -15.74 11.46 10.91
N ALA A 21 -14.92 11.34 9.86
CA ALA A 21 -13.56 10.82 9.97
C ALA A 21 -12.88 11.56 11.12
N SER A 22 -12.70 10.87 12.24
CA SER A 22 -12.23 11.46 13.49
C SER A 22 -10.82 12.02 13.26
N ASN A 23 -10.65 13.33 13.44
CA ASN A 23 -9.34 14.00 13.34
C ASN A 23 -8.40 13.64 14.53
N ARG A 24 -8.72 12.58 15.28
CA ARG A 24 -7.90 12.09 16.39
C ARG A 24 -6.70 11.36 15.82
N VAL A 25 -5.54 11.99 15.98
CA VAL A 25 -4.23 11.44 15.62
C VAL A 25 -3.86 10.23 16.50
N LEU A 26 -4.36 10.15 17.73
CA LEU A 26 -4.13 9.02 18.64
C LEU A 26 -5.32 8.06 18.61
N THR A 27 -5.33 7.17 17.63
CA THR A 27 -6.21 5.99 17.59
C THR A 27 -5.35 4.74 17.65
N ILE A 28 -5.89 3.64 18.17
CA ILE A 28 -5.18 2.35 18.26
C ILE A 28 -4.62 1.94 16.88
N PRO A 29 -5.38 2.05 15.76
CA PRO A 29 -4.85 1.79 14.43
C PRO A 29 -3.65 2.68 14.07
N ASN A 30 -3.71 3.99 14.30
CA ASN A 30 -2.61 4.87 13.92
C ASN A 30 -1.30 4.60 14.70
N VAL A 31 -1.39 4.18 15.96
CA VAL A 31 -0.21 3.75 16.73
C VAL A 31 0.41 2.49 16.14
N LEU A 32 -0.41 1.55 15.70
CA LEU A 32 0.05 0.30 15.07
C LEU A 32 0.66 0.56 13.68
N SER A 33 0.05 1.44 12.88
CA SER A 33 0.63 1.92 11.61
C SER A 33 1.99 2.57 11.82
N PHE A 34 2.12 3.42 12.86
CA PHE A 34 3.38 4.06 13.21
C PHE A 34 4.43 3.05 13.68
N LEU A 35 4.06 2.11 14.54
CA LEU A 35 4.95 1.05 15.01
C LEU A 35 5.46 0.20 13.84
N ARG A 36 4.59 -0.07 12.86
CA ARG A 36 4.97 -0.80 11.63
C ARG A 36 6.00 -0.02 10.83
N LEU A 37 5.80 1.29 10.67
CA LEU A 37 6.75 2.16 9.98
C LEU A 37 8.13 2.18 10.69
N VAL A 38 8.13 2.23 12.03
CA VAL A 38 9.36 2.11 12.84
C VAL A 38 9.98 0.71 12.74
N GLY A 39 9.16 -0.32 12.51
CA GLY A 39 9.63 -1.70 12.29
C GLY A 39 10.39 -1.88 10.97
N VAL A 40 10.19 -1.03 9.96
CA VAL A 40 10.88 -1.12 8.65
C VAL A 40 12.41 -1.11 8.78
N PRO A 41 13.05 -0.12 9.43
CA PRO A 41 14.51 -0.12 9.57
C PRO A 41 15.02 -1.33 10.37
N PHE A 42 14.27 -1.79 11.36
CA PHE A 42 14.63 -2.99 12.14
C PHE A 42 14.56 -4.25 11.27
N PHE A 43 13.49 -4.40 10.50
CA PHE A 43 13.33 -5.46 9.50
C PHE A 43 14.46 -5.44 8.46
N PHE A 44 14.79 -4.27 7.94
CA PHE A 44 15.90 -4.10 6.99
C PHE A 44 17.23 -4.52 7.59
N ALA A 45 17.51 -4.11 8.82
CA ALA A 45 18.71 -4.53 9.55
C ALA A 45 18.77 -6.04 9.73
N LEU A 46 17.66 -6.69 10.09
CA LEU A 46 17.59 -8.16 10.23
C LEU A 46 17.92 -8.87 8.92
N ILE A 47 17.43 -8.38 7.77
CA ILE A 47 17.78 -8.93 6.46
C ILE A 47 19.28 -8.83 6.23
N LEU A 48 19.88 -7.66 6.47
CA LEU A 48 21.31 -7.42 6.23
C LEU A 48 22.21 -8.26 7.14
N LEU A 49 21.79 -8.46 8.40
CA LEU A 49 22.47 -9.31 9.37
C LEU A 49 22.19 -10.81 9.17
N GLN A 50 21.46 -11.18 8.11
CA GLN A 50 21.11 -12.57 7.77
C GLN A 50 20.29 -13.29 8.85
N HIS A 51 19.56 -12.55 9.67
CA HIS A 51 18.61 -13.09 10.63
C HIS A 51 17.24 -13.37 9.97
N ASP A 52 17.25 -14.25 8.97
CA ASP A 52 16.10 -14.48 8.07
C ASP A 52 14.84 -14.90 8.81
N LEU A 53 14.97 -15.78 9.81
CA LEU A 53 13.83 -16.23 10.61
C LEU A 53 13.21 -15.07 11.41
N ALA A 54 14.04 -14.22 12.03
CA ALA A 54 13.55 -13.06 12.76
C ALA A 54 12.90 -12.03 11.83
N ALA A 55 13.47 -11.80 10.64
CA ALA A 55 12.88 -10.93 9.64
C ALA A 55 11.50 -11.45 9.17
N ILE A 56 11.38 -12.76 8.91
CA ILE A 56 10.10 -13.39 8.52
C ILE A 56 9.07 -13.28 9.64
N VAL A 57 9.46 -13.56 10.89
CA VAL A 57 8.57 -13.45 12.05
C VAL A 57 8.09 -12.00 12.22
N LEU A 58 9.00 -11.02 12.13
CA LEU A 58 8.65 -9.61 12.23
C LEU A 58 7.68 -9.19 11.13
N LEU A 59 7.93 -9.60 9.88
CA LEU A 59 7.05 -9.34 8.75
C LEU A 59 5.67 -9.97 8.94
N ALA A 60 5.62 -11.21 9.44
CA ALA A 60 4.37 -11.92 9.71
C ALA A 60 3.56 -11.23 10.82
N VAL A 61 4.22 -10.82 11.92
CA VAL A 61 3.59 -10.05 13.00
C VAL A 61 3.07 -8.72 12.48
N ALA A 62 3.89 -7.96 11.74
CA ALA A 62 3.49 -6.68 11.16
C ALA A 62 2.27 -6.81 10.23
N SER A 63 2.24 -7.87 9.40
CA SER A 63 1.12 -8.14 8.49
C SER A 63 -0.15 -8.56 9.24
N LEU A 64 -0.02 -9.38 10.29
CA LEU A 64 -1.16 -9.79 11.10
C LEU A 64 -1.75 -8.61 11.86
N THR A 65 -0.90 -7.71 12.36
CA THR A 65 -1.32 -6.48 13.02
C THR A 65 -2.16 -5.59 12.10
N ASP A 66 -1.80 -5.45 10.82
CA ASP A 66 -2.58 -4.71 9.81
C ASP A 66 -3.99 -5.25 9.56
N LEU A 67 -4.10 -6.58 9.57
CA LEU A 67 -5.40 -7.20 9.39
C LEU A 67 -6.30 -6.97 10.60
N LEU A 68 -5.71 -7.02 11.80
CA LEU A 68 -6.42 -6.83 13.05
C LEU A 68 -6.82 -5.37 13.26
N ASP A 69 -5.92 -4.41 13.04
CA ASP A 69 -6.23 -2.99 13.21
C ASP A 69 -7.23 -2.49 12.16
N GLY A 70 -7.15 -2.98 10.92
CA GLY A 70 -8.13 -2.71 9.87
C GLY A 70 -9.51 -3.29 10.15
N GLN A 71 -9.60 -4.42 10.87
CA GLN A 71 -10.86 -4.99 11.34
C GLN A 71 -11.42 -4.22 12.54
N ILE A 72 -10.57 -3.85 13.50
CA ILE A 72 -10.95 -3.08 14.69
C ILE A 72 -11.43 -1.68 14.30
N ALA A 73 -10.71 -0.99 13.41
CA ALA A 73 -11.09 0.33 12.90
C ALA A 73 -12.47 0.32 12.25
N ARG A 74 -12.78 -0.72 11.46
CA ARG A 74 -14.09 -0.90 10.82
C ARG A 74 -15.19 -1.19 11.83
N ARG A 75 -14.93 -1.99 12.86
CA ARG A 75 -15.91 -2.31 13.91
C ARG A 75 -16.17 -1.13 14.84
N LEU A 76 -15.17 -0.28 15.07
CA LEU A 76 -15.28 0.87 15.97
C LEU A 76 -15.61 2.19 15.24
N ASN A 77 -15.79 2.18 13.91
CA ASN A 77 -15.92 3.39 13.08
C ASN A 77 -14.79 4.42 13.32
N GLN A 78 -13.58 3.94 13.66
CA GLN A 78 -12.40 4.75 13.95
C GLN A 78 -11.45 4.79 12.76
N VAL A 79 -11.98 5.11 11.58
CA VAL A 79 -11.16 5.29 10.37
C VAL A 79 -10.53 6.69 10.42
N SER A 80 -9.19 6.74 10.40
CA SER A 80 -8.45 8.00 10.40
C SER A 80 -7.84 8.28 9.02
N LYS A 81 -7.87 9.54 8.58
CA LYS A 81 -7.24 9.98 7.31
C LYS A 81 -5.72 9.77 7.32
N LEU A 82 -5.10 9.79 8.49
CA LEU A 82 -3.67 9.52 8.65
C LEU A 82 -3.38 8.03 8.43
N GLY A 83 -4.10 7.13 9.10
CA GLY A 83 -3.96 5.68 8.88
C GLY A 83 -4.14 5.28 7.41
N GLU A 84 -5.15 5.85 6.73
CA GLU A 84 -5.40 5.59 5.30
C GLU A 84 -4.20 5.88 4.38
N VAL A 85 -3.32 6.81 4.78
CA VAL A 85 -2.09 7.15 4.04
C VAL A 85 -0.88 6.39 4.60
N LEU A 86 -0.80 6.20 5.91
CA LEU A 86 0.32 5.52 6.57
C LEU A 86 0.36 4.02 6.27
N ASP A 87 -0.79 3.33 6.22
CA ASP A 87 -0.82 1.87 6.03
C ASP A 87 -0.22 1.47 4.66
N PRO A 88 -0.67 2.06 3.52
CA PRO A 88 -0.09 1.73 2.22
C PRO A 88 1.36 2.21 2.06
N ALA A 89 1.77 3.23 2.82
CA ALA A 89 3.14 3.72 2.81
C ALA A 89 4.07 2.74 3.53
N ALA A 90 3.70 2.28 4.73
CA ALA A 90 4.46 1.30 5.49
C ALA A 90 4.67 0.02 4.68
N ASP A 91 3.61 -0.51 4.07
CA ASP A 91 3.70 -1.73 3.23
C ASP A 91 4.68 -1.55 2.07
N ARG A 92 4.65 -0.39 1.40
CA ARG A 92 5.61 -0.07 0.32
C ARG A 92 7.03 0.02 0.84
N PHE A 93 7.25 0.57 2.02
CA PHE A 93 8.57 0.61 2.63
C PHE A 93 9.08 -0.79 2.99
N TYR A 94 8.24 -1.70 3.47
CA TYR A 94 8.63 -3.12 3.66
C TYR A 94 8.99 -3.80 2.35
N ILE A 95 8.20 -3.60 1.29
CA ILE A 95 8.51 -4.12 -0.04
C ILE A 95 9.87 -3.60 -0.51
N PHE A 96 10.09 -2.29 -0.41
CA PHE A 96 11.34 -1.65 -0.82
C PHE A 96 12.53 -2.15 0.00
N ALA A 97 12.41 -2.19 1.34
CA ALA A 97 13.42 -2.71 2.23
C ALA A 97 13.76 -4.18 1.92
N THR A 98 12.74 -5.01 1.62
CA THR A 98 12.97 -6.42 1.29
C THR A 98 13.72 -6.56 -0.02
N VAL A 99 13.25 -5.91 -1.09
CA VAL A 99 13.88 -5.98 -2.42
C VAL A 99 15.31 -5.45 -2.34
N LEU A 100 15.53 -4.30 -1.69
CA LEU A 100 16.86 -3.73 -1.53
C LEU A 100 17.78 -4.64 -0.70
N GLY A 101 17.30 -5.17 0.42
CA GLY A 101 18.09 -6.04 1.29
C GLY A 101 18.46 -7.36 0.60
N LEU A 102 17.53 -7.95 -0.15
CA LEU A 102 17.79 -9.15 -0.95
C LEU A 102 18.79 -8.87 -2.09
N ALA A 103 18.74 -7.69 -2.70
CA ALA A 103 19.67 -7.30 -3.75
C ALA A 103 21.09 -7.07 -3.23
N ILE A 104 21.23 -6.43 -2.06
CA ILE A 104 22.50 -6.24 -1.36
C ILE A 104 23.14 -7.59 -1.02
N ARG A 105 22.32 -8.58 -0.64
CA ARG A 105 22.76 -9.96 -0.39
C ARG A 105 23.05 -10.78 -1.65
N GLY A 106 22.84 -10.22 -2.84
CA GLY A 106 23.02 -10.92 -4.11
C GLY A 106 22.00 -12.03 -4.37
N ILE A 107 20.91 -12.11 -3.59
CA ILE A 107 19.86 -13.12 -3.76
C ILE A 107 19.01 -12.79 -4.98
N ILE A 108 18.69 -11.51 -5.17
CA ILE A 108 17.99 -11.01 -6.36
C ILE A 108 18.89 -10.04 -7.13
N PRO A 109 18.76 -9.95 -8.46
CA PRO A 109 19.58 -9.07 -9.26
C PRO A 109 19.09 -7.62 -9.16
N TRP A 110 20.04 -6.68 -9.23
CA TRP A 110 19.77 -5.24 -9.14
C TRP A 110 18.80 -4.72 -10.22
N TRP A 111 18.73 -5.37 -11.38
CA TRP A 111 17.76 -4.97 -12.42
C TRP A 111 16.32 -5.06 -11.91
N LEU A 112 16.00 -6.01 -11.02
CA LEU A 112 14.65 -6.17 -10.47
C LEU A 112 14.30 -5.01 -9.53
N VAL A 113 15.29 -4.55 -8.74
CA VAL A 113 15.16 -3.34 -7.89
C VAL A 113 14.85 -2.13 -8.76
N VAL A 114 15.66 -1.90 -9.80
CA VAL A 114 15.51 -0.76 -10.72
C VAL A 114 14.14 -0.81 -11.40
N VAL A 115 13.72 -1.98 -11.88
CA VAL A 115 12.42 -2.21 -12.50
C VAL A 115 11.27 -1.83 -11.57
N LEU A 116 11.29 -2.23 -10.29
CA LEU A 116 10.24 -1.86 -9.34
C LEU A 116 10.25 -0.35 -9.02
N VAL A 117 11.43 0.22 -8.76
CA VAL A 117 11.59 1.65 -8.43
C VAL A 117 11.17 2.55 -9.59
N CYS A 118 11.59 2.25 -10.81
CA CYS A 118 11.22 3.02 -12.00
C CYS A 118 9.70 3.08 -12.20
N ARG A 119 8.99 1.99 -11.93
CA ARG A 119 7.52 1.97 -11.98
C ARG A 119 6.95 2.92 -10.94
N ASP A 120 7.41 2.86 -9.70
CA ASP A 120 6.89 3.70 -8.62
C ASP A 120 7.18 5.18 -8.83
N LEU A 121 8.35 5.51 -9.37
CA LEU A 121 8.67 6.87 -9.81
C LEU A 121 7.75 7.34 -10.94
N THR A 122 7.45 6.45 -11.90
CA THR A 122 6.50 6.77 -12.98
C THR A 122 5.12 7.08 -12.42
N MET A 123 4.62 6.28 -11.46
CA MET A 123 3.34 6.53 -10.80
C MET A 123 3.34 7.82 -9.97
N ALA A 124 4.42 8.07 -9.24
CA ALA A 124 4.59 9.28 -8.45
C ALA A 124 4.62 10.53 -9.34
N ALA A 125 5.27 10.47 -10.51
CA ALA A 125 5.33 11.58 -11.47
C ALA A 125 3.98 11.84 -12.18
N LEU A 126 3.15 10.81 -12.35
CA LEU A 126 1.83 10.96 -12.94
C LEU A 126 0.83 11.64 -12.00
N LEU A 127 0.98 11.44 -10.69
CA LEU A 127 0.01 11.87 -9.69
C LEU A 127 -0.20 13.40 -9.64
N PRO A 128 0.84 14.27 -9.66
CA PRO A 128 0.67 15.72 -9.75
C PRO A 128 -0.10 16.17 -11.00
N SER A 129 0.17 15.54 -12.15
CA SER A 129 -0.47 15.87 -13.43
C SER A 129 -1.98 15.60 -13.42
N LEU A 130 -2.40 14.58 -12.67
CA LEU A 130 -3.81 14.21 -12.49
C LEU A 130 -4.49 15.11 -11.45
N ARG A 131 -3.80 15.39 -10.34
CA ARG A 131 -4.29 16.31 -9.29
C ARG A 131 -4.55 17.71 -9.83
N ALA A 132 -3.69 18.21 -10.73
CA ALA A 132 -3.88 19.49 -11.41
C ALA A 132 -5.15 19.56 -12.28
N ARG A 133 -5.81 18.42 -12.54
CA ARG A 133 -7.04 18.30 -13.35
C ARG A 133 -8.24 17.85 -12.51
N GLY A 134 -8.14 17.87 -11.19
CA GLY A 134 -9.22 17.51 -10.27
C GLY A 134 -9.42 16.02 -10.03
N PHE A 135 -8.58 15.15 -10.60
CA PHE A 135 -8.64 13.71 -10.35
C PHE A 135 -7.78 13.36 -9.13
N THR A 136 -8.42 12.90 -8.05
CA THR A 136 -7.75 12.45 -6.83
C THR A 136 -7.32 10.98 -6.89
N SER A 137 -8.03 10.16 -7.69
CA SER A 137 -7.77 8.72 -7.80
C SER A 137 -8.09 8.21 -9.22
N LEU A 138 -7.19 7.39 -9.77
CA LEU A 138 -7.48 6.61 -10.99
C LEU A 138 -8.28 5.35 -10.58
N PRO A 139 -9.25 4.89 -11.39
CA PRO A 139 -10.01 3.69 -11.11
C PRO A 139 -9.08 2.50 -10.89
N VAL A 140 -9.24 1.82 -9.77
CA VAL A 140 -8.32 0.77 -9.34
C VAL A 140 -8.48 -0.44 -10.26
N ASN A 141 -7.44 -0.79 -11.00
CA ASN A 141 -7.48 -1.93 -11.89
C ASN A 141 -7.19 -3.22 -11.11
N PHE A 142 -7.97 -4.28 -11.34
CA PHE A 142 -7.80 -5.59 -10.70
C PHE A 142 -6.39 -6.16 -10.89
N ILE A 143 -5.77 -5.85 -12.03
CA ILE A 143 -4.39 -6.29 -12.35
C ILE A 143 -3.38 -5.70 -11.36
N GLY A 144 -3.56 -4.44 -10.95
CA GLY A 144 -2.68 -3.81 -9.96
C GLY A 144 -2.79 -4.47 -8.59
N LYS A 145 -4.01 -4.85 -8.17
CA LYS A 145 -4.22 -5.59 -6.93
C LYS A 145 -3.55 -6.96 -6.98
N ALA A 146 -3.74 -7.71 -8.08
CA ALA A 146 -3.10 -9.00 -8.28
C ALA A 146 -1.57 -8.90 -8.23
N ALA A 147 -0.98 -7.89 -8.88
CA ALA A 147 0.46 -7.65 -8.84
C ALA A 147 0.97 -7.43 -7.41
N THR A 148 0.28 -6.60 -6.62
CA THR A 148 0.64 -6.35 -5.23
C THR A 148 0.54 -7.61 -4.39
N PHE A 149 -0.52 -8.42 -4.55
CA PHE A 149 -0.63 -9.71 -3.86
C PHE A 149 0.53 -10.63 -4.23
N CYS A 150 0.85 -10.77 -5.52
CA CYS A 150 1.97 -11.59 -5.95
C CYS A 150 3.29 -11.15 -5.30
N LEU A 151 3.58 -9.84 -5.28
CA LEU A 151 4.80 -9.31 -4.65
C LEU A 151 4.80 -9.51 -3.12
N LEU A 152 3.65 -9.32 -2.47
CA LEU A 152 3.50 -9.51 -1.03
C LEU A 152 3.80 -10.95 -0.60
N TYR A 153 3.41 -11.95 -1.40
CA TYR A 153 3.76 -13.34 -1.15
C TYR A 153 5.19 -13.69 -1.60
N ALA A 154 5.65 -13.13 -2.73
CA ALA A 154 6.97 -13.42 -3.29
C ALA A 154 8.09 -13.12 -2.30
N LEU A 155 8.04 -11.95 -1.65
CA LEU A 155 9.12 -11.44 -0.81
C LEU A 155 9.42 -12.33 0.43
N PRO A 156 8.44 -12.64 1.30
CA PRO A 156 8.66 -13.59 2.38
C PRO A 156 9.07 -14.99 1.89
N LEU A 157 8.53 -15.46 0.77
CA LEU A 157 8.90 -16.77 0.21
C LEU A 157 10.34 -16.82 -0.31
N ILE A 158 10.82 -15.76 -0.96
CA ILE A 158 12.20 -15.64 -1.41
C ILE A 158 13.14 -15.58 -0.21
N LEU A 159 12.77 -14.81 0.83
CA LEU A 159 13.54 -14.73 2.08
C LEU A 159 13.60 -16.08 2.80
N LEU A 160 12.46 -16.79 2.87
CA LEU A 160 12.40 -18.14 3.43
C LEU A 160 13.24 -19.14 2.62
N GLY A 161 13.23 -19.00 1.29
CA GLY A 161 14.03 -19.81 0.37
C GLY A 161 15.54 -19.56 0.45
N ALA A 162 15.98 -18.46 1.08
CA ALA A 162 17.39 -18.15 1.30
C ALA A 162 17.96 -18.78 2.58
N GLY A 163 17.11 -19.19 3.53
CA GLY A 163 17.53 -19.80 4.78
C GLY A 163 17.92 -21.28 4.66
N PRO A 164 18.55 -21.88 5.68
CA PRO A 164 19.02 -23.27 5.68
C PRO A 164 17.92 -24.27 6.08
N TRP A 165 16.71 -24.15 5.53
CA TRP A 165 15.55 -24.95 5.91
C TRP A 165 15.24 -26.05 4.89
N VAL A 166 14.58 -27.12 5.33
CA VAL A 166 14.13 -28.22 4.44
C VAL A 166 13.15 -27.71 3.36
N ILE A 167 12.34 -26.70 3.70
CA ILE A 167 11.36 -26.10 2.80
C ILE A 167 11.98 -25.09 1.82
N SER A 168 13.26 -24.72 1.98
CA SER A 168 13.91 -23.65 1.21
C SER A 168 13.88 -23.85 -0.31
N PRO A 169 14.12 -25.06 -0.86
CA PRO A 169 14.07 -25.25 -2.31
C PRO A 169 12.69 -24.96 -2.90
N ALA A 170 11.63 -25.44 -2.25
CA ALA A 170 10.25 -25.19 -2.67
C ALA A 170 9.88 -23.72 -2.52
N ALA A 171 10.20 -23.11 -1.37
CA ALA A 171 9.95 -21.70 -1.10
C ALA A 171 10.65 -20.79 -2.12
N ARG A 172 11.89 -21.12 -2.51
CA ARG A 172 12.64 -20.39 -3.53
C ARG A 172 11.95 -20.45 -4.90
N ILE A 173 11.54 -21.63 -5.36
CA ILE A 173 10.87 -21.79 -6.67
C ILE A 173 9.55 -21.02 -6.69
N ILE A 174 8.72 -21.20 -5.66
CA ILE A 174 7.42 -20.54 -5.57
C ILE A 174 7.61 -19.02 -5.43
N GLY A 175 8.54 -18.58 -4.59
CA GLY A 175 8.87 -17.17 -4.40
C GLY A 175 9.32 -16.48 -5.68
N TRP A 176 10.20 -17.11 -6.47
CA TRP A 176 10.61 -16.59 -7.78
C TRP A 176 9.48 -16.60 -8.80
N ALA A 177 8.62 -17.61 -8.81
CA ALA A 177 7.45 -17.63 -9.69
C ALA A 177 6.53 -16.43 -9.38
N PHE A 178 6.17 -16.22 -8.11
CA PHE A 178 5.40 -15.05 -7.69
C PHE A 178 6.13 -13.74 -7.92
N GLY A 179 7.46 -13.69 -7.76
CA GLY A 179 8.27 -12.50 -7.98
C GLY A 179 8.28 -12.06 -9.44
N ILE A 180 8.51 -13.00 -10.37
CA ILE A 180 8.55 -12.73 -11.82
C ILE A 180 7.15 -12.35 -12.32
N TRP A 181 6.13 -13.15 -12.00
CA TRP A 181 4.74 -12.85 -12.38
C TRP A 181 4.26 -11.55 -11.74
N GLY A 182 4.57 -11.34 -10.46
CA GLY A 182 4.26 -10.11 -9.74
C GLY A 182 4.90 -8.91 -10.40
N ALA A 183 6.20 -8.94 -10.71
CA ALA A 183 6.89 -7.86 -11.40
C ALA A 183 6.31 -7.57 -12.79
N PHE A 184 5.98 -8.61 -13.56
CA PHE A 184 5.32 -8.47 -14.85
C PHE A 184 3.95 -7.77 -14.73
N LEU A 185 3.08 -8.26 -13.85
CA LEU A 185 1.76 -7.67 -13.60
C LEU A 185 1.88 -6.23 -13.05
N TYR A 186 2.92 -5.96 -12.26
CA TYR A 186 3.19 -4.64 -11.69
C TYR A 186 3.47 -3.60 -12.77
N TRP A 187 4.28 -3.97 -13.77
CA TRP A 187 4.55 -3.16 -14.94
C TRP A 187 3.37 -3.07 -15.90
N TRP A 188 2.64 -4.15 -16.10
CA TRP A 188 1.46 -4.15 -16.96
C TRP A 188 0.37 -3.23 -16.41
N ALA A 189 0.07 -3.31 -15.11
CA ALA A 189 -0.79 -2.35 -14.43
C ALA A 189 -0.22 -0.92 -14.59
N GLY A 190 1.10 -0.79 -14.44
CA GLY A 190 1.87 0.42 -14.72
C GLY A 190 1.48 1.12 -16.03
N LEU A 191 1.61 0.38 -17.13
CA LEU A 191 1.33 0.85 -18.48
C LEU A 191 -0.14 1.20 -18.68
N ILE A 192 -1.07 0.45 -18.09
CA ILE A 192 -2.50 0.75 -18.17
C ILE A 192 -2.80 2.09 -17.51
N TYR A 193 -2.28 2.34 -16.32
CA TYR A 193 -2.45 3.62 -15.62
C TYR A 193 -1.83 4.78 -16.41
N VAL A 194 -0.66 4.58 -17.03
CA VAL A 194 -0.06 5.60 -17.90
C VAL A 194 -0.94 5.93 -19.10
N ARG A 195 -1.55 4.92 -19.73
CA ARG A 195 -2.49 5.12 -20.85
C ARG A 195 -3.74 5.87 -20.40
N GLN A 196 -4.34 5.47 -19.28
CA GLN A 196 -5.52 6.15 -18.71
C GLN A 196 -5.21 7.61 -18.35
N ALA A 197 -4.07 7.86 -17.70
CA ALA A 197 -3.65 9.21 -17.35
C ALA A 197 -3.43 10.08 -18.59
N ARG A 198 -2.77 9.54 -19.63
CA ARG A 198 -2.59 10.26 -20.91
C ARG A 198 -3.91 10.58 -21.59
N GLN A 199 -4.89 9.68 -21.53
CA GLN A 199 -6.24 9.93 -22.08
C GLN A 199 -6.93 11.06 -21.29
N LEU A 200 -6.94 11.00 -19.96
CA LEU A 200 -7.53 12.04 -19.10
C LEU A 200 -6.87 13.41 -19.30
N VAL A 201 -5.54 13.44 -19.44
CA VAL A 201 -4.75 14.65 -19.71
C VAL A 201 -5.08 15.25 -21.09
N LYS A 202 -5.45 14.44 -22.08
CA LYS A 202 -5.88 14.95 -23.39
C LYS A 202 -7.32 15.46 -23.37
N THR A 203 -8.19 14.83 -22.58
CA THR A 203 -9.63 15.11 -22.59
C THR A 203 -10.02 16.30 -21.69
N PHE A 204 -9.35 16.52 -20.56
CA PHE A 204 -9.76 17.52 -19.57
C PHE A 204 -8.72 18.63 -19.42
N PRO A 205 -9.02 19.91 -19.72
CA PRO A 205 -8.09 21.02 -19.49
C PRO A 205 -7.79 21.22 -18.00
N VAL A 206 -6.67 21.91 -17.69
CA VAL A 206 -6.25 22.21 -16.32
C VAL A 206 -7.32 23.07 -15.62
N THR A 207 -7.76 22.63 -14.45
CA THR A 207 -8.74 23.37 -13.65
C THR A 207 -8.07 24.62 -13.09
N LYS A 208 -8.32 25.79 -13.70
CA LYS A 208 -7.98 27.08 -13.06
C LYS A 208 -8.82 27.21 -11.80
N SER A 209 -8.19 27.31 -10.63
CA SER A 209 -8.89 27.72 -9.42
C SER A 209 -9.56 29.07 -9.71
N ARG A 210 -10.89 29.13 -9.65
CA ARG A 210 -11.60 30.42 -9.61
C ARG A 210 -11.20 31.11 -8.31
N THR A 211 -10.24 32.01 -8.39
CA THR A 211 -10.13 33.14 -7.47
C THR A 211 -11.04 34.23 -8.03
N ASN A 212 -12.23 34.35 -7.45
CA ASN A 212 -13.03 35.57 -7.31
C ASN A 212 -14.20 35.26 -6.37
#